data_AF-A0A0V1BU91-F1
#
_entry.id   AF-A0A0V1BU91-F1
#
_cell.length_a   1.000
_cell.length_b   1.000
_cell.length_c   1.000
_cell.angle_alpha   90.00
_cell.angle_beta   90.00
_cell.angle_gamma   90.00
#
_symmetry.space_group_name_H-M   'P 1'
#
loop_
_entity.id
_entity.type
_entity.pdbx_description
1 polymer ?
#
loop_
_entity_poly.entity_id
_entity_poly.type
_entity_poly.pdbx_seq_one_letter_code
_entity_poly.pdbx_strand_id
1 'polypeptide(L)'
;MKKFWELESISLQQHEGKTTQDAVSRQFFDTLTHNGSRYSVGLLWKPGVVQLPDNYTLAERRLRSVERSLMKDLVKQREYSTVIN
;
A
#
# COMPACT_ATOMS: atom_id res chain seq x y z
N MET A 1 32.22 21.89 5.09
CA MET A 1 30.91 21.49 4.51
C MET A 1 29.96 21.15 5.63
N LYS A 2 29.17 22.14 6.08
CA LYS A 2 28.43 22.09 7.34
C LYS A 2 27.08 22.82 7.21
N LYS A 3 26.42 22.64 6.06
CA LYS A 3 25.19 23.37 5.69
C LYS A 3 24.05 22.46 5.18
N PHE A 4 24.28 21.16 5.11
CA PHE A 4 23.29 20.22 4.57
C PHE A 4 22.42 19.55 5.65
N TRP A 5 22.76 19.70 6.93
CA TRP A 5 22.05 19.06 8.06
C TRP A 5 21.25 20.02 8.93
N GLU A 6 21.18 21.31 8.60
CA GLU A 6 20.51 22.31 9.44
C GLU A 6 19.01 22.50 9.10
N LEU A 7 18.43 21.68 8.21
CA LEU A 7 17.11 21.97 7.61
C LEU A 7 15.96 20.96 7.86
N GLU A 8 16.08 19.99 8.76
CA GLU A 8 14.95 19.10 9.11
C GLU A 8 14.51 19.16 10.59
N SER A 9 14.87 20.23 11.31
CA SER A 9 14.19 20.61 12.56
C SER A 9 12.90 21.41 12.30
N ILE A 10 12.25 21.19 11.16
CA ILE A 10 10.96 21.78 10.83
C ILE A 10 9.89 21.04 11.63
N SER A 11 9.72 21.49 12.87
CA SER A 11 8.42 21.63 13.54
C SER A 11 7.40 20.54 13.24
N LEU A 12 7.71 19.29 13.58
CA LEU A 12 6.67 18.38 14.06
C LEU A 12 6.21 18.98 15.39
N GLN A 13 5.25 19.91 15.33
CA GLN A 13 4.38 20.18 16.46
C GLN A 13 3.87 18.82 16.90
N GLN A 14 4.42 18.35 18.00
CA GLN A 14 4.09 17.09 18.62
C GLN A 14 2.68 17.26 19.18
N HIS A 15 1.68 17.19 18.30
CA HIS A 15 0.30 17.09 18.70
C HIS A 15 0.15 15.67 19.23
N GLU A 16 0.33 15.56 20.55
CA GLU A 16 0.27 14.32 21.32
C GLU A 16 -1.10 13.64 21.18
N GLY A 17 -1.28 12.88 20.10
CA GLY A 17 -2.18 11.73 20.06
C GLY A 17 -1.45 10.50 20.61
N LYS A 18 -1.11 10.54 21.91
CA LYS A 18 -0.10 9.71 22.58
C LYS A 18 -0.25 8.18 22.51
N THR A 19 -1.38 7.63 22.07
CA THR A 19 -1.58 6.17 22.18
C THR A 19 -1.25 5.40 20.89
N THR A 20 -1.62 5.91 19.73
CA THR A 20 -1.39 5.22 18.45
C THR A 20 -0.02 5.53 17.84
N GLN A 21 0.49 6.75 18.06
CA GLN A 21 1.80 7.15 17.57
C GLN A 21 2.93 6.34 18.24
N ASP A 22 2.78 6.02 19.52
CA ASP A 22 3.74 5.22 20.28
C ASP A 22 3.86 3.78 19.75
N ALA A 23 2.74 3.13 19.41
CA ALA A 23 2.75 1.76 18.90
C ALA A 23 3.37 1.66 17.50
N VAL A 24 3.00 2.58 16.59
CA VAL A 24 3.54 2.62 15.22
C VAL A 24 5.03 2.94 15.22
N SER A 25 5.45 3.87 16.10
CA SER A 25 6.87 4.22 16.24
C SER A 25 7.68 3.04 16.78
N ARG A 26 7.16 2.29 17.77
CA ARG A 26 7.81 1.06 18.27
C ARG A 26 7.98 0.02 17.16
N GLN A 27 6.91 -0.28 16.43
CA GLN A 27 6.96 -1.26 15.33
C GLN A 27 7.95 -0.85 14.23
N PHE A 28 8.08 0.44 13.95
CA PHE A 28 9.07 0.94 13.01
C PHE A 28 10.49 0.61 13.44
N PHE A 29 10.86 0.93 14.69
CA PHE A 29 12.19 0.62 15.20
C PHE A 29 12.43 -0.88 15.36
N ASP A 30 11.42 -1.64 15.79
CA ASP A 30 11.52 -3.09 15.97
C ASP A 30 11.77 -3.84 14.65
N THR A 31 11.26 -3.31 13.54
CA THR A 31 11.37 -3.94 12.22
C THR A 31 12.43 -3.30 11.32
N LEU A 32 13.09 -2.24 11.80
CA LEU A 32 14.17 -1.57 11.09
C LEU A 32 15.39 -2.48 11.04
N THR A 33 15.77 -2.85 9.83
CA THR A 33 16.90 -3.74 9.55
C THR A 33 17.79 -3.11 8.49
N HIS A 34 19.09 -3.32 8.61
CA HIS A 34 20.07 -2.90 7.62
C HIS A 34 20.88 -4.10 7.17
N ASN A 35 20.83 -4.41 5.88
CA ASN A 35 21.52 -5.57 5.31
C ASN A 35 22.93 -5.26 4.76
N GLY A 36 23.50 -4.10 5.14
CA GLY A 36 24.79 -3.62 4.63
C GLY A 36 24.68 -2.74 3.38
N SER A 37 23.54 -2.74 2.68
CA SER A 37 23.31 -1.92 1.48
C SER A 37 22.08 -1.01 1.60
N ARG A 38 21.02 -1.49 2.24
CA ARG A 38 19.74 -0.79 2.34
C ARG A 38 19.09 -1.01 3.70
N TYR A 39 18.37 0.02 4.13
CA TYR A 39 17.42 -0.07 5.24
C TYR A 39 16.07 -0.62 4.78
N SER A 40 15.59 -1.63 5.49
CA SER A 40 14.24 -2.18 5.36
C SER A 40 13.47 -2.00 6.66
N VAL A 41 12.17 -1.76 6.55
CA VAL A 41 11.24 -1.68 7.68
C VAL A 41 10.04 -2.56 7.39
N GLY A 42 9.45 -3.11 8.45
CA GLY A 42 8.21 -3.86 8.39
C GLY A 42 7.04 -2.93 8.06
N LEU A 43 5.99 -3.50 7.47
CA LEU A 43 4.82 -2.74 7.07
C LEU A 43 4.05 -2.27 8.32
N LEU A 44 3.93 -0.95 8.46
CA LEU A 44 3.28 -0.30 9.59
C LEU A 44 1.77 -0.26 9.43
N TRP A 45 1.13 -1.40 9.65
CA TRP A 45 -0.32 -1.47 9.70
C TRP A 45 -0.85 -0.72 10.93
N LYS A 46 -1.93 0.05 10.76
CA LYS A 46 -2.63 0.61 11.91
C LYS A 46 -3.20 -0.56 12.74
N PRO A 47 -2.98 -0.58 14.06
CA PRO A 47 -3.55 -1.63 14.90
C PRO A 47 -5.09 -1.54 14.88
N GLY A 48 -5.74 -2.69 14.69
CA GLY A 48 -7.19 -2.81 14.62
C GLY A 48 -7.64 -3.77 13.52
N VAL A 49 -8.89 -4.25 13.61
CA VAL A 49 -9.51 -5.02 12.53
C VAL A 49 -9.84 -4.05 11.39
N VAL A 50 -9.10 -4.14 10.29
CA VAL A 50 -9.46 -3.43 9.07
C VAL A 50 -10.70 -4.11 8.50
N GLN A 51 -11.86 -3.48 8.70
CA GLN A 51 -13.11 -3.90 8.07
C GLN A 51 -13.06 -3.46 6.60
N LEU A 52 -12.56 -4.34 5.74
CA LEU A 52 -12.65 -4.16 4.30
C LEU A 52 -14.12 -4.28 3.89
N PRO A 53 -14.68 -3.31 3.16
CA PRO A 53 -16.04 -3.45 2.64
C PRO A 53 -16.10 -4.64 1.68
N ASP A 54 -17.25 -5.32 1.66
CA ASP A 54 -17.49 -6.40 0.70
C ASP A 54 -17.43 -5.85 -0.73
N ASN A 55 -16.46 -6.37 -1.50
CA ASN A 55 -16.20 -5.97 -2.88
C ASN A 55 -16.87 -6.91 -3.90
N TYR A 56 -17.66 -7.89 -3.44
CA TYR A 56 -18.24 -8.92 -4.30
C TYR A 56 -19.05 -8.32 -5.46
N THR A 57 -20.02 -7.46 -5.16
CA THR A 57 -20.91 -6.86 -6.17
C THR A 57 -20.15 -6.05 -7.22
N LEU A 58 -19.10 -5.33 -6.81
CA LEU A 58 -18.27 -4.55 -7.72
C LEU A 58 -17.39 -5.46 -8.58
N ALA A 59 -16.80 -6.49 -7.99
CA ALA A 59 -16.01 -7.48 -8.70
C ALA A 59 -16.86 -8.22 -9.75
N GLU A 60 -18.07 -8.66 -9.38
CA GLU A 60 -19.00 -9.32 -10.28
C GLU A 60 -19.39 -8.41 -11.45
N ARG A 61 -19.73 -7.14 -11.17
CA ARG A 61 -20.08 -6.18 -12.23
C ARG A 61 -18.92 -5.97 -13.20
N ARG A 62 -17.68 -5.87 -12.69
CA ARG A 62 -16.48 -5.73 -13.50
C ARG A 62 -16.26 -6.97 -14.38
N LEU A 63 -16.38 -8.16 -13.81
CA LEU A 63 -16.29 -9.43 -14.54
C LEU A 63 -17.28 -9.48 -15.70
N ARG A 64 -18.58 -9.29 -15.41
CA ARG A 64 -19.65 -9.29 -16.43
C ARG A 64 -19.43 -8.23 -17.51
N SER A 65 -18.79 -7.11 -17.17
CA SER A 65 -18.45 -6.06 -18.14
C SER A 65 -17.30 -6.48 -19.05
N VAL A 66 -16.28 -7.13 -18.49
CA VAL A 66 -15.15 -7.67 -19.25
C VAL A 66 -15.64 -8.76 -20.20
N GLU A 67 -16.40 -9.74 -19.71
CA GLU A 67 -16.97 -10.82 -20.53
C GLU A 67 -17.76 -10.28 -21.72
N ARG A 68 -18.67 -9.33 -21.48
CA ARG A 68 -19.44 -8.69 -22.56
C ARG A 68 -18.55 -7.92 -23.55
N SER A 69 -17.47 -7.30 -23.09
CA SER A 69 -16.54 -6.62 -23.98
C SER A 69 -15.75 -7.61 -24.83
N LEU A 70 -15.36 -8.75 -24.28
CA LEU A 70 -14.61 -9.79 -25.00
C LEU A 70 -15.50 -10.49 -26.02
N MET A 71 -16.77 -10.78 -25.69
CA MET A 71 -17.72 -11.37 -26.64
C MET A 71 -18.00 -10.49 -27.86
N LYS A 72 -17.87 -9.17 -27.72
CA LYS A 72 -18.12 -8.20 -28.81
C LYS A 72 -16.92 -7.99 -29.72
N ASP A 73 -15.72 -8.29 -29.23
CA ASP A 73 -14.46 -7.97 -29.92
C ASP A 73 -13.54 -9.20 -29.90
N LEU A 74 -13.52 -9.90 -31.05
CA LEU A 74 -12.73 -11.11 -31.25
C LEU A 74 -11.21 -10.86 -31.18
N VAL A 75 -10.74 -9.66 -31.55
CA VAL A 75 -9.32 -9.29 -31.47
C VAL A 75 -8.94 -9.18 -30.00
N LYS A 76 -9.72 -8.43 -29.24
CA LYS A 76 -9.54 -8.27 -27.79
C LYS A 76 -9.66 -9.59 -27.04
N GLN A 77 -10.58 -10.46 -27.44
CA GLN A 77 -10.71 -11.81 -26.87
C GLN A 77 -9.43 -12.63 -27.07
N ARG A 78 -8.88 -12.61 -28.29
CA ARG A 78 -7.65 -13.34 -28.60
C ARG A 78 -6.48 -12.83 -27.78
N GLU A 79 -6.25 -11.52 -27.73
CA GLU A 79 -5.19 -10.93 -26.91
C GLU A 79 -5.33 -11.31 -25.44
N TYR A 80 -6.55 -11.22 -24.89
CA TYR A 80 -6.81 -11.58 -23.50
C TYR A 80 -6.50 -13.05 -23.19
N SER A 81 -6.82 -13.96 -24.13
CA SER A 81 -6.52 -15.39 -23.99
C SER A 81 -5.02 -15.71 -24.01
N THR A 82 -4.19 -14.88 -24.65
CA THR A 82 -2.73 -15.11 -24.69
C THR A 82 -2.03 -14.77 -23.40
N VAL A 83 -2.59 -13.87 -22.58
CA VAL A 83 -1.99 -13.41 -21.31
C VAL A 83 -2.33 -14.36 -20.15
N ILE A 84 -3.45 -15.08 -20.25
CA ILE A 84 -3.94 -15.97 -19.18
C ILE A 84 -3.34 -17.37 -19.23
N ASN A 85 -2.76 -17.78 -20.37
CA ASN A 85 -2.12 -19.09 -20.55
C ASN A 85 -0.73 -19.19 -19.95
#